data_AF-A0A0D3HMC2-F1
#
_entry.id   AF-A0A0D3HMC2-F1
#
_cell.length_a   1.000
_cell.length_b   1.000
_cell.length_c   1.000
_cell.angle_alpha   90.00
_cell.angle_beta   90.00
_cell.angle_gamma   90.00
#
_symmetry.space_group_name_H-M   'P 1'
#
loop_
_entity.id
_entity.type
_entity.pdbx_description
1 polymer ?
#
loop_
_entity_poly.entity_id
_entity_poly.type
_entity_poly.pdbx_seq_one_letter_code
_entity_poly.pdbx_strand_id
1 'polypeptide(L)'
;MAPTRKGKKIEIPINKETDAVFPMGHHGDVMVCLSRNYRRLIVYKKLIHGTVLHYAAINCGDFTLQYCAAQLVQRLDDAEHMYGLLNRCQHPNILKPTDFWPWEHFDALKKHNKAEAFITYPLIDGSLLDVPMEDLFLIEKFIENDKPKCRAYGFTDEGSKDICDILSAVSYINDQLPTTINSGSTSSKYENESQGTSFPLSPLRIYNGQIYYNKMAEGQYQILFGNFYTELPNHMRDKNSRGRKAPTVDVIKRLNWEAAATFLDELLHKNMLEPNDEMKHLKDKLKKNPPANYSDLLWEPGLWTTYVKIHFLREIFWCIESDEVTRKLVLRKMDPLGIDSCMVKLGYSAGKEKSLLHSIKFLRKRVVAHQDTTYLNYKGDKNDVGECKRLVELLVQKSKADYMIELVSHIRQLGWVMESPILRSKVFKAASIS
;
A
#
# COMPACT_ATOMS: atom_id res chain seq x y z
N MET A 1 -19.27 71.37 -12.78
CA MET A 1 -18.28 71.00 -11.75
C MET A 1 -18.99 70.20 -10.67
N ALA A 2 -18.61 68.93 -10.51
CA ALA A 2 -18.98 68.07 -9.38
C ALA A 2 -17.74 67.20 -9.05
N PRO A 3 -17.41 66.97 -7.77
CA PRO A 3 -16.07 66.52 -7.38
C PRO A 3 -15.90 65.00 -7.41
N THR A 4 -14.74 64.56 -7.89
CA THR A 4 -14.22 63.19 -7.84
C THR A 4 -13.78 62.81 -6.42
N ARG A 5 -14.48 61.87 -5.77
CA ARG A 5 -14.02 61.24 -4.52
C ARG A 5 -13.06 60.08 -4.83
N LYS A 6 -11.77 60.29 -4.57
CA LYS A 6 -10.75 59.23 -4.49
C LYS A 6 -10.99 58.38 -3.25
N GLY A 7 -11.26 57.09 -3.44
CA GLY A 7 -11.28 56.10 -2.35
C GLY A 7 -9.85 55.71 -1.95
N LYS A 8 -9.50 55.89 -0.67
CA LYS A 8 -8.25 55.43 -0.07
C LYS A 8 -8.23 53.90 -0.02
N LYS A 9 -7.12 53.32 -0.50
CA LYS A 9 -6.77 51.91 -0.31
C LYS A 9 -6.39 51.70 1.16
N ILE A 10 -7.14 50.87 1.89
CA ILE A 10 -6.78 50.44 3.24
C ILE A 10 -5.97 49.16 3.07
N GLU A 11 -4.67 49.22 3.33
CA GLU A 11 -3.81 48.04 3.44
C GLU A 11 -3.95 47.47 4.85
N ILE A 12 -4.46 46.24 4.94
CA ILE A 12 -4.51 45.47 6.18
C ILE A 12 -3.20 44.66 6.23
N PRO A 13 -2.38 44.77 7.29
CA PRO A 13 -1.15 44.00 7.41
C PRO A 13 -1.51 42.53 7.69
N ILE A 14 -1.04 41.64 6.83
CA ILE A 14 -1.18 40.20 7.02
C ILE A 14 -0.12 39.76 8.03
N ASN A 15 -0.57 39.39 9.24
CA ASN A 15 0.25 38.63 10.19
C ASN A 15 0.57 37.27 9.56
N LYS A 16 1.86 37.00 9.36
CA LYS A 16 2.40 35.70 9.01
C LYS A 16 2.38 34.84 10.27
N GLU A 17 1.46 33.87 10.34
CA GLU A 17 1.61 32.59 11.06
C GLU A 17 0.26 31.86 11.06
N THR A 18 0.01 31.08 10.00
CA THR A 18 -0.80 29.85 10.03
C THR A 18 -0.54 29.10 8.71
N ASP A 19 0.20 28.00 8.79
CA ASP A 19 0.41 27.05 7.68
C ASP A 19 -0.89 26.27 7.41
N ALA A 20 -1.76 26.85 6.58
CA ALA A 20 -2.74 26.16 5.72
C ALA A 20 -3.47 27.21 4.87
N VAL A 21 -2.79 27.85 3.93
CA VAL A 21 -3.44 28.75 2.96
C VAL A 21 -2.96 28.39 1.57
N PHE A 22 -3.71 27.53 0.87
CA PHE A 22 -3.59 27.39 -0.58
C PHE A 22 -3.99 28.74 -1.21
N PRO A 23 -3.08 29.45 -1.93
CA PRO A 23 -3.44 30.71 -2.54
C PRO A 23 -4.32 30.47 -3.77
N MET A 24 -5.44 31.20 -3.87
CA MET A 24 -6.47 31.17 -4.93
C MET A 24 -5.97 31.45 -6.37
N GLY A 25 -4.66 31.46 -6.63
CA GLY A 25 -4.06 31.91 -7.90
C GLY A 25 -3.76 30.83 -8.95
N HIS A 26 -3.99 29.53 -8.68
CA HIS A 26 -3.37 28.45 -9.49
C HIS A 26 -4.30 27.28 -9.87
N HIS A 27 -5.62 27.48 -9.96
CA HIS A 27 -6.55 26.41 -10.32
C HIS A 27 -6.58 26.08 -11.83
N GLY A 28 -6.02 26.95 -12.68
CA GLY A 28 -6.05 26.79 -14.14
C GLY A 28 -7.42 27.10 -14.74
N ASP A 29 -7.58 26.85 -16.05
CA ASP A 29 -8.85 27.07 -16.75
C ASP A 29 -9.99 26.22 -16.16
N VAL A 30 -11.19 26.79 -16.13
CA VAL A 30 -12.41 26.03 -15.83
C VAL A 30 -12.69 25.06 -16.99
N MET A 31 -12.92 23.80 -16.64
CA MET A 31 -13.33 22.75 -17.58
C MET A 31 -14.85 22.73 -17.73
N VAL A 32 -15.57 22.69 -16.61
CA VAL A 32 -17.03 22.67 -16.60
C VAL A 32 -17.56 23.30 -15.30
N CYS A 33 -18.75 23.90 -15.41
CA CYS A 33 -19.48 24.45 -14.28
C CYS A 33 -20.90 23.87 -14.28
N LEU A 34 -21.22 23.03 -13.31
CA LEU A 34 -22.51 22.37 -13.17
C LEU A 34 -23.28 22.98 -12.00
N SER A 35 -24.59 23.17 -12.15
CA SER A 35 -25.45 23.71 -11.08
C SER A 35 -26.57 22.72 -10.76
N ARG A 36 -26.73 22.40 -9.47
CA ARG A 36 -27.75 21.46 -8.97
C ARG A 36 -28.15 21.85 -7.55
N ASN A 37 -29.46 21.89 -7.26
CA ASN A 37 -29.99 22.13 -5.90
C ASN A 37 -29.33 23.31 -5.17
N TYR A 38 -29.23 24.47 -5.84
CA TYR A 38 -28.58 25.69 -5.31
C TYR A 38 -27.07 25.59 -5.04
N ARG A 39 -26.44 24.45 -5.35
CA ARG A 39 -24.99 24.26 -5.34
C ARG A 39 -24.43 24.34 -6.75
N ARG A 40 -23.16 24.74 -6.84
CA ARG A 40 -22.44 24.80 -8.11
C ARG A 40 -21.10 24.10 -7.99
N LEU A 41 -20.90 23.06 -8.80
CA LEU A 41 -19.61 22.40 -8.97
C LEU A 41 -18.83 23.11 -10.06
N ILE A 42 -17.61 23.53 -9.75
CA ILE A 42 -16.64 24.09 -10.68
C ILE A 42 -15.49 23.09 -10.77
N VAL A 43 -15.31 22.47 -11.94
CA VAL A 43 -14.19 21.55 -12.19
C VAL A 43 -13.16 22.25 -13.07
N TYR A 44 -11.90 22.16 -12.69
CA TYR A 44 -10.80 22.79 -13.41
C TYR A 44 -10.11 21.79 -14.35
N LYS A 45 -9.54 22.27 -15.46
CA LYS A 45 -8.76 21.42 -16.39
C LYS A 45 -7.50 20.85 -15.74
N LYS A 46 -6.99 21.50 -14.69
CA LYS A 46 -5.80 21.08 -13.95
C LYS A 46 -6.08 19.80 -13.17
N LEU A 47 -5.26 18.79 -13.41
CA LEU A 47 -5.23 17.55 -12.62
C LEU A 47 -4.41 17.74 -11.35
N ILE A 48 -4.79 17.03 -10.30
CA ILE A 48 -3.96 16.84 -9.11
C ILE A 48 -2.75 16.00 -9.53
N HIS A 49 -1.55 16.44 -9.12
CA HIS A 49 -0.29 15.90 -9.60
C HIS A 49 -0.22 14.37 -9.45
N GLY A 50 0.19 13.69 -10.52
CA GLY A 50 0.33 12.23 -10.55
C GLY A 50 -0.98 11.44 -10.53
N THR A 51 -2.15 12.09 -10.58
CA THR A 51 -3.46 11.41 -10.44
C THR A 51 -4.38 11.59 -11.66
N VAL A 52 -5.49 10.85 -11.65
CA VAL A 52 -6.61 11.01 -12.60
C VAL A 52 -7.66 12.02 -12.13
N LEU A 53 -7.47 12.67 -10.97
CA LEU A 53 -8.47 13.56 -10.37
C LEU A 53 -8.21 15.01 -10.76
N HIS A 54 -9.28 15.73 -11.07
CA HIS A 54 -9.26 17.17 -11.31
C HIS A 54 -9.36 17.92 -9.99
N TYR A 55 -8.72 19.09 -9.92
CA TYR A 55 -9.09 20.06 -8.90
C TYR A 55 -10.53 20.50 -9.15
N ALA A 56 -11.30 20.66 -8.08
CA ALA A 56 -12.66 21.15 -8.13
C ALA A 56 -13.02 22.00 -6.91
N ALA A 57 -14.13 22.72 -7.00
CA ALA A 57 -14.73 23.42 -5.89
C ALA A 57 -16.25 23.36 -5.95
N ILE A 58 -16.89 23.22 -4.80
CA ILE A 58 -18.35 23.29 -4.66
C ILE A 58 -18.68 24.62 -3.97
N ASN A 59 -19.53 25.41 -4.61
CA ASN A 59 -20.11 26.63 -4.03
C ASN A 59 -21.50 26.31 -3.48
N CYS A 60 -21.70 26.55 -2.18
CA CYS A 60 -22.93 26.21 -1.45
C CYS A 60 -23.94 27.37 -1.31
N GLY A 61 -23.79 28.45 -2.08
CA GLY A 61 -24.76 29.56 -2.16
C GLY A 61 -24.53 30.70 -1.16
N ASP A 62 -23.75 30.47 -0.12
CA ASP A 62 -23.33 31.46 0.89
C ASP A 62 -21.96 32.10 0.57
N PHE A 63 -21.52 32.02 -0.70
CA PHE A 63 -20.19 32.44 -1.17
C PHE A 63 -19.01 31.65 -0.59
N THR A 64 -19.24 30.59 0.19
CA THR A 64 -18.16 29.69 0.59
C THR A 64 -17.84 28.69 -0.53
N LEU A 65 -16.56 28.62 -0.89
CA LEU A 65 -16.03 27.64 -1.83
C LEU A 65 -15.36 26.53 -1.04
N GLN A 66 -15.89 25.32 -1.14
CA GLN A 66 -15.25 24.13 -0.59
C GLN A 66 -14.45 23.45 -1.69
N TYR A 67 -13.12 23.40 -1.52
CA TYR A 67 -12.23 22.71 -2.46
C TYR A 67 -12.33 21.20 -2.30
N CYS A 68 -12.31 20.50 -3.44
CA CYS A 68 -12.46 19.06 -3.53
C CYS A 68 -11.71 18.50 -4.75
N ALA A 69 -11.68 17.18 -4.86
CA ALA A 69 -11.22 16.49 -6.06
C ALA A 69 -12.41 15.97 -6.85
N ALA A 70 -12.32 15.93 -8.18
CA ALA A 70 -13.38 15.41 -9.04
C ALA A 70 -12.84 14.41 -10.07
N GLN A 71 -13.49 13.25 -10.18
CA GLN A 71 -13.22 12.25 -11.21
C GLN A 71 -14.30 12.30 -12.28
N LEU A 72 -13.91 12.46 -13.54
CA LEU A 72 -14.81 12.27 -14.67
C LEU A 72 -14.96 10.77 -14.98
N VAL A 73 -16.19 10.30 -15.08
CA VAL A 73 -16.53 8.94 -15.54
C VAL A 73 -17.35 9.05 -16.82
N GLN A 74 -16.87 8.39 -17.88
CA GLN A 74 -17.35 8.59 -19.26
C GLN A 74 -18.75 8.04 -19.56
N ARG A 75 -19.31 7.25 -18.65
CA ARG A 75 -20.65 6.66 -18.76
C ARG A 75 -21.41 6.91 -17.47
N LEU A 76 -22.62 7.45 -17.59
CA LEU A 76 -23.45 7.78 -16.44
C LEU A 76 -23.75 6.54 -15.57
N ASP A 77 -24.19 5.43 -16.16
CA ASP A 77 -24.49 4.18 -15.43
C ASP A 77 -23.28 3.64 -14.65
N ASP A 78 -22.10 3.67 -15.28
CA ASP A 78 -20.84 3.26 -14.66
C ASP A 78 -20.50 4.16 -13.46
N ALA A 79 -20.77 5.46 -13.59
CA ALA A 79 -20.52 6.43 -12.54
C ALA A 79 -21.47 6.27 -11.36
N GLU A 80 -22.76 6.02 -11.62
CA GLU A 80 -23.76 5.71 -10.60
C GLU A 80 -23.38 4.42 -9.85
N HIS A 81 -22.96 3.39 -10.60
CA HIS A 81 -22.51 2.13 -10.03
C HIS A 81 -21.27 2.33 -9.14
N MET A 82 -20.24 3.02 -9.65
CA MET A 82 -19.00 3.29 -8.91
C MET A 82 -19.27 4.11 -7.65
N TYR A 83 -20.09 5.17 -7.74
CA TYR A 83 -20.49 6.01 -6.61
C TYR A 83 -21.20 5.18 -5.54
N GLY A 84 -22.16 4.34 -5.94
CA GLY A 84 -22.88 3.43 -5.04
C GLY A 84 -21.96 2.41 -4.37
N LEU A 85 -20.98 1.86 -5.07
CA LEU A 85 -19.97 0.96 -4.50
C LEU A 85 -19.12 1.66 -3.45
N LEU A 86 -18.49 2.78 -3.82
CA LEU A 86 -17.59 3.53 -2.96
C LEU A 86 -18.29 3.99 -1.66
N ASN A 87 -19.55 4.42 -1.74
CA ASN A 87 -20.36 4.80 -0.58
C ASN A 87 -20.67 3.65 0.38
N ARG A 88 -20.81 2.42 -0.12
CA ARG A 88 -21.10 1.23 0.71
C ARG A 88 -19.85 0.64 1.35
N CYS A 89 -18.68 0.93 0.81
CA CYS A 89 -17.43 0.44 1.36
C CYS A 89 -17.22 1.01 2.77
N GLN A 90 -16.70 0.22 3.71
CA GLN A 90 -16.40 0.67 5.08
C GLN A 90 -14.90 0.70 5.41
N HIS A 91 -14.04 0.24 4.49
CA HIS A 91 -12.60 0.23 4.74
C HIS A 91 -12.04 1.67 4.83
N PRO A 92 -11.17 1.96 5.82
CA PRO A 92 -10.64 3.31 6.04
C PRO A 92 -9.71 3.78 4.92
N ASN A 93 -8.98 2.87 4.27
CA ASN A 93 -8.11 3.17 3.15
C ASN A 93 -8.82 3.15 1.79
N ILE A 94 -10.16 3.22 1.73
CA ILE A 94 -10.92 3.37 0.49
C ILE A 94 -11.53 4.77 0.45
N LEU A 95 -11.18 5.53 -0.59
CA LEU A 95 -11.58 6.92 -0.79
C LEU A 95 -13.11 7.04 -0.83
N LYS A 96 -13.67 7.83 0.08
CA LYS A 96 -15.12 8.04 0.17
C LYS A 96 -15.54 9.17 -0.76
N PRO A 97 -16.58 8.98 -1.60
CA PRO A 97 -17.07 10.03 -2.46
C PRO A 97 -17.93 10.99 -1.64
N THR A 98 -17.91 12.27 -1.98
CA THR A 98 -18.68 13.32 -1.32
C THR A 98 -20.01 13.59 -2.01
N ASP A 99 -20.04 13.57 -3.34
CA ASP A 99 -21.23 13.95 -4.12
C ASP A 99 -21.14 13.44 -5.57
N PHE A 100 -22.29 13.37 -6.24
CA PHE A 100 -22.47 12.83 -7.59
C PHE A 100 -23.14 13.84 -8.54
N TRP A 101 -22.51 14.09 -9.68
CA TRP A 101 -22.87 15.16 -10.61
C TRP A 101 -23.01 14.66 -12.05
N PRO A 102 -24.24 14.30 -12.49
CA PRO A 102 -24.52 14.00 -13.88
C PRO A 102 -24.18 15.19 -14.79
N TRP A 103 -23.64 14.88 -15.97
CA TRP A 103 -23.29 15.86 -16.98
C TRP A 103 -23.69 15.36 -18.37
N GLU A 104 -24.77 15.94 -18.89
CA GLU A 104 -25.20 15.73 -20.26
C GLU A 104 -24.71 16.88 -21.14
N HIS A 105 -24.06 16.56 -22.24
CA HIS A 105 -23.59 17.55 -23.22
C HIS A 105 -23.52 16.95 -24.62
N PHE A 106 -23.50 17.82 -25.63
CA PHE A 106 -23.37 17.40 -27.02
C PHE A 106 -21.90 17.10 -27.35
N ASP A 107 -21.59 15.86 -27.74
CA ASP A 107 -20.28 15.49 -28.26
C ASP A 107 -20.24 15.83 -29.76
N ALA A 108 -19.61 16.97 -30.08
CA ALA A 108 -19.50 17.45 -31.46
C ALA A 108 -18.73 16.50 -32.38
N LEU A 109 -17.79 15.71 -31.85
CA LEU A 109 -16.99 14.76 -32.63
C LEU A 109 -17.83 13.54 -33.01
N LYS A 110 -18.67 13.06 -32.09
CA LYS A 110 -19.50 11.86 -32.31
C LYS A 110 -20.95 12.17 -32.70
N LYS A 111 -21.31 13.44 -32.84
CA LYS A 111 -22.63 13.94 -33.25
C LYS A 111 -23.81 13.35 -32.45
N HIS A 112 -23.64 13.16 -31.14
CA HIS A 112 -24.71 12.72 -30.25
C HIS A 112 -24.56 13.31 -28.85
N ASN A 113 -25.63 13.28 -28.06
CA ASN A 113 -25.58 13.65 -26.65
C ASN A 113 -24.84 12.56 -25.86
N LYS A 114 -23.83 12.97 -25.11
CA LYS A 114 -23.08 12.12 -24.20
C LYS A 114 -23.53 12.38 -22.77
N ALA A 115 -23.80 11.32 -22.04
CA ALA A 115 -24.11 11.36 -20.62
C ALA A 115 -22.93 10.81 -19.82
N GLU A 116 -22.24 11.72 -19.13
CA GLU A 116 -21.12 11.45 -18.24
C GLU A 116 -21.49 11.85 -16.82
N ALA A 117 -20.60 11.63 -15.86
CA ALA A 117 -20.75 12.23 -14.54
C ALA A 117 -19.42 12.51 -13.86
N PHE A 118 -19.45 13.46 -12.94
CA PHE A 118 -18.37 13.67 -11.98
C PHE A 118 -18.73 13.03 -10.64
N ILE A 119 -17.79 12.26 -10.10
CA ILE A 119 -17.78 11.85 -8.70
C ILE A 119 -16.81 12.77 -7.98
N THR A 120 -17.26 13.42 -6.91
CA THR A 120 -16.41 14.28 -6.09
C THR A 120 -15.91 13.55 -4.85
N TYR A 121 -14.75 13.97 -4.34
CA TYR A 121 -14.08 13.40 -3.18
C TYR A 121 -13.49 14.52 -2.32
N PRO A 122 -13.15 14.25 -1.03
CA PRO A 122 -12.29 15.16 -0.28
C PRO A 122 -11.01 15.46 -1.07
N LEU A 123 -10.46 16.66 -0.87
CA LEU A 123 -9.21 17.02 -1.53
C LEU A 123 -8.10 16.04 -1.13
N ILE A 124 -7.30 15.64 -2.11
CA ILE A 124 -6.12 14.79 -1.92
C ILE A 124 -4.84 15.56 -2.24
N ASP A 125 -3.72 15.15 -1.64
CA ASP A 125 -2.43 15.83 -1.85
C ASP A 125 -1.71 15.34 -3.12
N GLY A 126 -1.85 14.05 -3.47
CA GLY A 126 -1.24 13.52 -4.69
C GLY A 126 -1.34 12.00 -4.83
N SER A 127 -0.55 11.44 -5.75
CA SER A 127 -0.40 9.98 -5.90
C SER A 127 0.68 9.44 -4.97
N LEU A 128 0.50 8.23 -4.44
CA LEU A 128 1.53 7.54 -3.64
C LEU A 128 2.87 7.42 -4.38
N LEU A 129 2.85 7.40 -5.71
CA LEU A 129 4.09 7.39 -6.51
C LEU A 129 4.94 8.64 -6.29
N ASP A 130 4.35 9.75 -5.88
CA ASP A 130 5.03 11.04 -5.69
C ASP A 130 5.57 11.21 -4.25
N VAL A 131 5.30 10.25 -3.37
CA VAL A 131 5.91 10.19 -2.04
C VAL A 131 7.42 9.95 -2.18
N PRO A 132 8.27 10.69 -1.44
CA PRO A 132 9.72 10.46 -1.45
C PRO A 132 10.08 9.00 -1.19
N MET A 133 11.00 8.46 -1.98
CA MET A 133 11.35 7.04 -1.88
C MET A 133 11.99 6.69 -0.54
N GLU A 134 12.69 7.63 0.08
CA GLU A 134 13.32 7.49 1.39
C GLU A 134 12.31 7.33 2.52
N ASP A 135 11.08 7.84 2.32
CA ASP A 135 9.99 7.65 3.28
C ASP A 135 9.37 6.26 3.17
N LEU A 136 9.52 5.59 2.03
CA LEU A 136 8.91 4.29 1.74
C LEU A 136 9.91 3.13 1.92
N PHE A 137 11.15 3.30 1.49
CA PHE A 137 12.13 2.22 1.35
C PHE A 137 13.39 2.44 2.18
N LEU A 138 13.97 1.33 2.64
CA LEU A 138 15.35 1.30 3.13
C LEU A 138 16.29 1.13 1.94
N ILE A 139 16.96 2.21 1.55
CA ILE A 139 17.74 2.28 0.31
C ILE A 139 19.24 2.23 0.62
N GLU A 140 19.95 1.44 -0.17
CA GLU A 140 21.41 1.51 -0.26
C GLU A 140 21.85 1.82 -1.68
N LYS A 141 22.82 2.72 -1.80
CA LYS A 141 23.43 3.13 -3.06
C LYS A 141 24.76 2.39 -3.22
N PHE A 142 25.01 1.83 -4.40
CA PHE A 142 26.24 1.12 -4.72
C PHE A 142 26.63 1.35 -6.18
N ILE A 143 27.86 1.00 -6.53
CA ILE A 143 28.37 1.08 -7.90
C ILE A 143 28.55 -0.35 -8.41
N GLU A 144 27.93 -0.67 -9.53
CA GLU A 144 28.10 -1.95 -10.22
C GLU A 144 28.37 -1.67 -11.70
N ASN A 145 29.49 -2.19 -12.22
CA ASN A 145 29.94 -1.95 -13.60
C ASN A 145 29.97 -0.45 -13.96
N ASP A 146 30.60 0.36 -13.09
CA ASP A 146 30.71 1.83 -13.19
C ASP A 146 29.37 2.60 -13.27
N LYS A 147 28.25 1.94 -12.94
CA LYS A 147 26.93 2.57 -12.91
C LYS A 147 26.42 2.69 -11.49
N PRO A 148 25.94 3.88 -11.08
CA PRO A 148 25.28 4.03 -9.80
C PRO A 148 23.96 3.25 -9.83
N LYS A 149 23.78 2.41 -8.81
CA LYS A 149 22.58 1.62 -8.59
C LYS A 149 22.05 1.85 -7.19
N CYS A 150 20.75 1.67 -7.04
CA CYS A 150 20.05 1.76 -5.78
C CYS A 150 19.30 0.45 -5.54
N ARG A 151 19.38 -0.09 -4.33
CA ARG A 151 18.64 -1.29 -3.95
C ARG A 151 17.77 -1.01 -2.73
N ALA A 152 16.53 -1.50 -2.81
CA ALA A 152 15.61 -1.54 -1.67
C ALA A 152 15.85 -2.82 -0.87
N TYR A 153 16.30 -2.67 0.37
CA TYR A 153 16.54 -3.78 1.31
C TYR A 153 15.33 -4.09 2.20
N GLY A 154 14.24 -3.35 2.02
CA GLY A 154 12.99 -3.48 2.73
C GLY A 154 12.25 -2.15 2.77
N PHE A 155 11.17 -2.11 3.55
CA PHE A 155 10.40 -0.88 3.78
C PHE A 155 10.85 -0.17 5.06
N THR A 156 10.66 1.15 5.09
CA THR A 156 10.63 1.90 6.35
C THR A 156 9.43 1.45 7.21
N ASP A 157 9.34 1.96 8.43
CA ASP A 157 8.16 1.76 9.27
C ASP A 157 6.87 2.27 8.60
N GLU A 158 6.93 3.46 7.97
CA GLU A 158 5.77 4.03 7.28
C GLU A 158 5.49 3.31 5.96
N GLY A 159 6.50 3.03 5.14
CA GLY A 159 6.32 2.28 3.90
C GLY A 159 5.76 0.88 4.13
N SER A 160 6.16 0.19 5.20
CA SER A 160 5.59 -1.12 5.58
C SER A 160 4.10 -0.98 5.90
N LYS A 161 3.73 0.04 6.68
CA LYS A 161 2.34 0.37 7.01
C LYS A 161 1.54 0.70 5.75
N ASP A 162 2.05 1.56 4.87
CA ASP A 162 1.38 1.99 3.63
C ASP A 162 1.08 0.81 2.70
N ILE A 163 2.06 -0.10 2.51
CA ILE A 163 1.84 -1.31 1.73
C ILE A 163 0.86 -2.26 2.42
N CYS A 164 0.93 -2.41 3.74
CA CYS A 164 -0.07 -3.20 4.48
C CYS A 164 -1.49 -2.62 4.35
N ASP A 165 -1.65 -1.30 4.36
CA ASP A 165 -2.94 -0.63 4.20
C ASP A 165 -3.54 -0.90 2.80
N ILE A 166 -2.70 -0.90 1.75
CA ILE A 166 -3.11 -1.29 0.39
C ILE A 166 -3.55 -2.76 0.37
N LEU A 167 -2.73 -3.67 0.90
CA LEU A 167 -3.03 -5.11 0.91
C LEU A 167 -4.28 -5.43 1.75
N SER A 168 -4.50 -4.69 2.84
CA SER A 168 -5.71 -4.78 3.67
C SER A 168 -6.96 -4.37 2.88
N ALA A 169 -6.90 -3.27 2.13
CA ALA A 169 -8.00 -2.84 1.28
C ALA A 169 -8.31 -3.88 0.19
N VAL A 170 -7.27 -4.48 -0.42
CA VAL A 170 -7.42 -5.57 -1.39
C VAL A 170 -8.09 -6.79 -0.74
N SER A 171 -7.65 -7.20 0.46
CA SER A 171 -8.28 -8.30 1.20
C SER A 171 -9.75 -8.01 1.47
N TYR A 172 -10.06 -6.82 2.00
CA TYR A 172 -11.41 -6.42 2.34
C TYR A 172 -12.37 -6.58 1.16
N ILE A 173 -11.93 -6.26 -0.05
CA ILE A 173 -12.72 -6.40 -1.28
C ILE A 173 -12.77 -7.87 -1.73
N ASN A 174 -11.64 -8.58 -1.66
CA ASN A 174 -11.57 -9.99 -2.02
C ASN A 174 -12.42 -10.89 -1.10
N ASP A 175 -12.63 -10.50 0.15
CA ASP A 175 -13.41 -11.26 1.14
C ASP A 175 -14.92 -11.04 1.00
N GLN A 176 -15.35 -10.16 0.10
CA GLN A 176 -16.76 -9.93 -0.17
C GLN A 176 -17.40 -11.03 -1.01
N LEU A 177 -18.71 -11.20 -0.85
CA LEU A 177 -19.49 -12.14 -1.65
C LEU A 177 -19.58 -11.67 -3.11
N PRO A 178 -19.53 -12.61 -4.07
CA PRO A 178 -19.78 -12.27 -5.47
C PRO A 178 -21.24 -11.85 -5.65
N THR A 179 -21.48 -10.61 -6.09
CA THR A 179 -22.75 -10.30 -6.75
C THR A 179 -22.71 -10.87 -8.15
N THR A 180 -23.73 -11.62 -8.52
CA THR A 180 -24.03 -12.01 -9.90
C THR A 180 -24.03 -10.75 -10.78
N ILE A 181 -22.93 -10.50 -11.49
CA ILE A 181 -22.82 -9.45 -12.49
C ILE A 181 -23.65 -9.91 -13.70
N ASN A 182 -24.95 -9.62 -13.67
CA ASN A 182 -25.97 -9.73 -14.72
C ASN A 182 -25.87 -10.92 -15.69
N SER A 183 -26.59 -12.00 -15.34
CA SER A 183 -27.35 -12.78 -16.32
C SER A 183 -28.53 -11.94 -16.81
N GLY A 184 -28.64 -11.77 -18.13
CA GLY A 184 -29.88 -11.31 -18.75
C GLY A 184 -31.01 -12.31 -18.43
N SER A 185 -32.08 -11.78 -17.83
CA SER A 185 -33.47 -12.28 -17.84
C SER A 185 -33.70 -13.80 -17.76
N THR A 186 -34.16 -14.29 -16.61
CA THR A 186 -35.52 -14.84 -16.42
C THR A 186 -35.75 -15.31 -14.97
N SER A 187 -37.01 -15.23 -14.56
CA SER A 187 -37.56 -15.42 -13.22
C SER A 187 -37.14 -16.71 -12.49
N SER A 188 -36.92 -16.63 -11.17
CA SER A 188 -37.94 -16.98 -10.16
C SER A 188 -37.32 -17.39 -8.82
N LYS A 189 -37.93 -16.84 -7.76
CA LYS A 189 -38.09 -17.39 -6.41
C LYS A 189 -36.81 -17.83 -5.68
N TYR A 190 -36.22 -16.89 -4.94
CA TYR A 190 -35.98 -17.05 -3.49
C TYR A 190 -36.01 -15.65 -2.87
N GLU A 191 -37.21 -15.21 -2.49
CA GLU A 191 -37.36 -14.27 -1.39
C GLU A 191 -37.03 -15.05 -0.11
N ASN A 192 -35.91 -14.69 0.52
CA ASN A 192 -35.78 -14.82 1.96
C ASN A 192 -35.01 -13.60 2.46
N GLU A 193 -35.77 -12.75 3.12
CA GLU A 193 -35.37 -11.56 3.83
C GLU A 193 -34.33 -11.91 4.90
N SER A 194 -33.09 -11.56 4.61
CA SER A 194 -32.04 -11.17 5.55
C SER A 194 -30.82 -10.82 4.71
N GLN A 195 -30.52 -9.54 4.49
CA GLN A 195 -29.14 -9.02 4.46
C GLN A 195 -29.12 -7.57 3.99
N GLY A 196 -28.87 -6.67 4.93
CA GLY A 196 -28.35 -5.35 4.59
C GLY A 196 -26.99 -5.46 3.90
N THR A 197 -26.70 -4.44 3.09
CA THR A 197 -25.41 -3.74 3.17
C THR A 197 -24.12 -4.56 2.98
N SER A 198 -24.04 -5.52 2.05
CA SER A 198 -22.73 -6.10 1.67
C SER A 198 -22.18 -5.44 0.39
N PHE A 199 -20.92 -5.00 0.45
CA PHE A 199 -20.17 -4.52 -0.72
C PHE A 199 -19.86 -5.73 -1.61
N PRO A 200 -20.04 -5.69 -2.94
CA PRO A 200 -19.77 -6.85 -3.78
C PRO A 200 -18.29 -7.03 -4.14
N LEU A 201 -17.84 -8.28 -4.33
CA LEU A 201 -16.53 -8.55 -4.96
C LEU A 201 -16.44 -7.80 -6.29
N SER A 202 -15.45 -6.91 -6.38
CA SER A 202 -15.27 -6.02 -7.53
C SER A 202 -13.83 -6.11 -8.04
N PRO A 203 -13.60 -6.16 -9.36
CA PRO A 203 -12.25 -6.08 -9.91
C PRO A 203 -11.64 -4.72 -9.59
N LEU A 204 -10.43 -4.75 -9.04
CA LEU A 204 -9.73 -3.56 -8.60
C LEU A 204 -8.90 -2.94 -9.69
N ARG A 205 -8.94 -1.61 -9.74
CA ARG A 205 -8.16 -0.83 -10.66
C ARG A 205 -6.92 -0.31 -9.92
N ILE A 206 -5.91 -1.16 -9.77
CA ILE A 206 -4.64 -0.84 -9.09
C ILE A 206 -3.59 -0.52 -10.16
N TYR A 207 -3.39 0.77 -10.43
CA TYR A 207 -2.32 1.25 -11.32
C TYR A 207 -1.98 2.72 -10.99
N ASN A 208 -0.98 3.25 -11.68
CA ASN A 208 -0.51 4.62 -11.55
C ASN A 208 -1.64 5.66 -11.47
N GLY A 209 -1.60 6.49 -10.41
CA GLY A 209 -2.53 7.60 -10.22
C GLY A 209 -3.90 7.24 -9.66
N GLN A 210 -4.07 6.04 -9.08
CA GLN A 210 -5.31 5.59 -8.42
C GLN A 210 -5.15 5.21 -6.94
N ILE A 211 -3.91 5.17 -6.48
CA ILE A 211 -3.56 5.14 -5.07
C ILE A 211 -3.08 6.55 -4.71
N TYR A 212 -3.83 7.16 -3.82
CA TYR A 212 -3.66 8.54 -3.38
C TYR A 212 -3.05 8.58 -1.99
N TYR A 213 -2.46 9.72 -1.65
CA TYR A 213 -2.06 10.01 -0.28
C TYR A 213 -2.61 11.37 0.18
N ASN A 214 -2.81 11.46 1.50
CA ASN A 214 -2.87 12.72 2.23
C ASN A 214 -1.69 12.76 3.21
N LYS A 215 -0.95 13.86 3.21
CA LYS A 215 0.15 14.09 4.14
C LYS A 215 -0.42 14.47 5.50
N MET A 216 -0.12 13.65 6.49
CA MET A 216 -0.56 13.88 7.87
C MET A 216 0.50 14.68 8.64
N ALA A 217 1.76 14.30 8.45
CA ALA A 217 2.95 14.97 8.97
C ALA A 217 4.13 14.71 8.02
N GLU A 218 5.31 15.25 8.34
CA GLU A 218 6.52 14.91 7.60
C GLU A 218 6.83 13.40 7.72
N GLY A 219 6.96 12.72 6.57
CA GLY A 219 7.19 11.27 6.50
C GLY A 219 6.02 10.39 6.95
N GLN A 220 4.81 10.94 7.09
CA GLN A 220 3.61 10.18 7.49
C GLN A 220 2.43 10.44 6.57
N TYR A 221 1.82 9.37 6.07
CA TYR A 221 0.86 9.42 4.99
C TYR A 221 -0.40 8.61 5.33
N GLN A 222 -1.55 9.10 4.88
CA GLN A 222 -2.79 8.32 4.82
C GLN A 222 -2.99 7.84 3.39
N ILE A 223 -2.95 6.52 3.18
CA ILE A 223 -3.13 5.92 1.86
C ILE A 223 -4.61 5.68 1.58
N LEU A 224 -5.07 6.12 0.40
CA LEU A 224 -6.45 6.03 -0.04
C LEU A 224 -6.53 5.42 -1.44
N PHE A 225 -7.33 4.36 -1.55
CA PHE A 225 -7.63 3.66 -2.78
C PHE A 225 -8.98 4.12 -3.33
N GLY A 226 -9.05 4.66 -4.55
CA GLY A 226 -10.29 5.31 -5.00
C GLY A 226 -10.86 4.87 -6.33
N ASN A 227 -10.52 3.69 -6.86
CA ASN A 227 -11.07 3.30 -8.15
C ASN A 227 -11.33 1.80 -8.35
N PHE A 228 -12.49 1.50 -8.91
CA PHE A 228 -12.94 0.15 -9.25
C PHE A 228 -13.15 0.05 -10.75
N TYR A 229 -12.97 -1.14 -11.31
CA TYR A 229 -13.45 -1.37 -12.66
C TYR A 229 -14.98 -1.36 -12.66
N THR A 230 -15.57 -0.49 -13.48
CA THR A 230 -17.03 -0.43 -13.71
C THR A 230 -17.50 -1.57 -14.61
N GLU A 231 -16.61 -2.04 -15.49
CA GLU A 231 -16.81 -3.23 -16.31
C GLU A 231 -15.64 -4.19 -16.15
N LEU A 232 -15.94 -5.50 -16.13
CA LEU A 232 -14.95 -6.56 -16.15
C LEU A 232 -14.04 -6.43 -17.38
N PRO A 233 -12.75 -6.10 -17.21
CA PRO A 233 -11.83 -5.88 -18.31
C PRO A 233 -11.71 -7.11 -19.19
N ASN A 234 -11.50 -6.89 -20.48
CA ASN A 234 -11.40 -7.95 -21.47
C ASN A 234 -10.26 -8.95 -21.22
N HIS A 235 -9.18 -8.52 -20.57
CA HIS A 235 -8.05 -9.39 -20.19
C HIS A 235 -8.38 -10.28 -18.98
N MET A 236 -9.42 -9.95 -18.21
CA MET A 236 -9.90 -10.74 -17.07
C MET A 236 -10.90 -11.83 -17.50
N ARG A 237 -11.25 -11.93 -18.79
CA ARG A 237 -12.21 -12.91 -19.29
C ARG A 237 -11.49 -14.07 -19.98
N ASP A 238 -11.79 -15.30 -19.58
CA ASP A 238 -11.20 -16.49 -20.19
C ASP A 238 -11.68 -16.65 -21.64
N LYS A 239 -10.74 -16.89 -22.56
CA LYS A 239 -11.06 -17.23 -23.95
C LYS A 239 -11.40 -18.72 -24.05
N ASN A 240 -12.53 -19.05 -24.65
CA ASN A 240 -12.84 -20.40 -25.10
C ASN A 240 -13.30 -20.40 -26.56
N SER A 241 -13.50 -21.60 -27.13
CA SER A 241 -13.92 -21.81 -28.53
C SER A 241 -15.30 -21.23 -28.88
N ARG A 242 -16.09 -20.75 -27.90
CA ARG A 242 -17.42 -20.15 -28.08
C ARG A 242 -17.49 -18.67 -27.68
N GLY A 243 -16.38 -18.04 -27.27
CA GLY A 243 -16.31 -16.64 -26.86
C GLY A 243 -15.53 -16.39 -25.57
N ARG A 244 -15.77 -15.24 -24.92
CA ARG A 244 -15.19 -14.87 -23.63
C ARG A 244 -16.13 -15.28 -22.48
N LYS A 245 -15.71 -16.18 -21.59
CA LYS A 245 -16.46 -16.56 -20.39
C LYS A 245 -16.25 -15.52 -19.28
N ALA A 246 -17.25 -15.31 -18.44
CA ALA A 246 -17.10 -14.51 -17.22
C ALA A 246 -16.06 -15.17 -16.29
N PRO A 247 -15.15 -14.41 -15.66
CA PRO A 247 -14.16 -14.97 -14.74
C PRO A 247 -14.82 -15.59 -13.51
N THR A 248 -14.14 -16.58 -12.94
CA THR A 248 -14.52 -17.12 -11.63
C THR A 248 -14.12 -16.17 -10.51
N VAL A 249 -14.70 -16.37 -9.31
CA VAL A 249 -14.36 -15.63 -8.09
C VAL A 249 -12.84 -15.65 -7.82
N ASP A 250 -12.23 -16.83 -7.89
CA ASP A 250 -10.79 -16.99 -7.63
C ASP A 250 -9.93 -16.26 -8.66
N VAL A 251 -10.39 -16.16 -9.92
CA VAL A 251 -9.71 -15.38 -10.96
C VAL A 251 -9.73 -13.90 -10.61
N ILE A 252 -10.88 -13.35 -10.19
CA ILE A 252 -10.97 -11.94 -9.78
C ILE A 252 -10.08 -11.66 -8.56
N LYS A 253 -10.15 -12.52 -7.53
CA LYS A 253 -9.30 -12.38 -6.33
C LYS A 253 -7.81 -12.40 -6.67
N ARG A 254 -7.39 -13.34 -7.53
CA ARG A 254 -6.01 -13.45 -8.01
C ARG A 254 -5.58 -12.19 -8.77
N LEU A 255 -6.40 -11.70 -9.68
CA LEU A 255 -6.10 -10.50 -10.46
C LEU A 255 -5.96 -9.25 -9.59
N ASN A 256 -6.76 -9.15 -8.52
CA ASN A 256 -6.63 -8.06 -7.55
C ASN A 256 -5.27 -8.13 -6.81
N TRP A 257 -4.81 -9.32 -6.41
CA TRP A 257 -3.47 -9.49 -5.82
C TRP A 257 -2.34 -9.24 -6.82
N GLU A 258 -2.49 -9.70 -8.06
CA GLU A 258 -1.53 -9.46 -9.14
C GLU A 258 -1.41 -7.96 -9.46
N ALA A 259 -2.52 -7.22 -9.40
CA ALA A 259 -2.53 -5.77 -9.57
C ALA A 259 -1.76 -5.06 -8.44
N ALA A 260 -1.87 -5.54 -7.19
CA ALA A 260 -1.05 -5.03 -6.09
C ALA A 260 0.45 -5.32 -6.30
N ALA A 261 0.79 -6.52 -6.80
CA ALA A 261 2.16 -6.86 -7.14
C ALA A 261 2.72 -5.99 -8.28
N THR A 262 1.89 -5.69 -9.27
CA THR A 262 2.24 -4.80 -10.40
C THR A 262 2.46 -3.37 -9.92
N PHE A 263 1.63 -2.88 -8.99
CA PHE A 263 1.84 -1.56 -8.39
C PHE A 263 3.17 -1.48 -7.62
N LEU A 264 3.54 -2.52 -6.86
CA LEU A 264 4.86 -2.58 -6.20
C LEU A 264 6.02 -2.55 -7.20
N ASP A 265 5.88 -3.24 -8.34
CA ASP A 265 6.83 -3.21 -9.45
C ASP A 265 6.98 -1.79 -10.03
N GLU A 266 5.87 -1.10 -10.26
CA GLU A 266 5.85 0.27 -10.76
C GLU A 266 6.51 1.25 -9.77
N LEU A 267 6.22 1.11 -8.48
CA LEU A 267 6.79 1.94 -7.42
C LEU A 267 8.32 1.80 -7.33
N LEU A 268 8.84 0.56 -7.45
CA LEU A 268 10.28 0.30 -7.50
C LEU A 268 10.91 0.84 -8.78
N HIS A 269 10.28 0.60 -9.93
CA HIS A 269 10.81 1.02 -11.24
C HIS A 269 10.86 2.55 -11.38
N LYS A 270 9.82 3.27 -10.94
CA LYS A 270 9.80 4.75 -10.93
C LYS A 270 11.02 5.32 -10.19
N ASN A 271 11.42 4.67 -9.11
CA ASN A 271 12.52 5.09 -8.25
C ASN A 271 13.88 4.45 -8.62
N MET A 272 13.95 3.71 -9.74
CA MET A 272 15.16 3.00 -10.18
C MET A 272 15.74 2.07 -9.10
N LEU A 273 14.88 1.42 -8.31
CA LEU A 273 15.26 0.55 -7.21
C LEU A 273 15.25 -0.93 -7.64
N GLU A 274 16.35 -1.63 -7.38
CA GLU A 274 16.37 -3.09 -7.41
C GLU A 274 15.73 -3.64 -6.12
N PRO A 275 14.74 -4.55 -6.17
CA PRO A 275 14.23 -5.20 -4.97
C PRO A 275 15.22 -6.24 -4.44
N ASN A 276 15.31 -6.39 -3.12
CA ASN A 276 15.94 -7.54 -2.49
C ASN A 276 15.11 -8.84 -2.69
N ASP A 277 15.64 -9.98 -2.25
CA ASP A 277 15.01 -11.28 -2.45
C ASP A 277 13.73 -11.47 -1.62
N GLU A 278 13.62 -10.84 -0.45
CA GLU A 278 12.37 -10.86 0.35
C GLU A 278 11.22 -10.13 -0.35
N MET A 279 11.48 -8.98 -0.99
CA MET A 279 10.49 -8.25 -1.76
C MET A 279 10.13 -8.97 -3.06
N LYS A 280 11.10 -9.61 -3.72
CA LYS A 280 10.82 -10.50 -4.87
C LYS A 280 9.91 -11.65 -4.44
N HIS A 281 10.21 -12.30 -3.32
CA HIS A 281 9.40 -13.40 -2.79
C HIS A 281 7.96 -12.97 -2.44
N LEU A 282 7.79 -11.79 -1.81
CA LEU A 282 6.47 -11.19 -1.57
C LEU A 282 5.69 -11.00 -2.88
N LYS A 283 6.31 -10.43 -3.91
CA LYS A 283 5.68 -10.23 -5.22
C LYS A 283 5.27 -11.55 -5.87
N ASP A 284 6.14 -12.56 -5.81
CA ASP A 284 5.86 -13.88 -6.37
C ASP A 284 4.69 -14.55 -5.63
N LYS A 285 4.61 -14.36 -4.30
CA LYS A 285 3.46 -14.81 -3.50
C LYS A 285 2.15 -14.13 -3.90
N LEU A 286 2.17 -12.82 -4.17
CA LEU A 286 0.99 -12.08 -4.63
C LEU A 286 0.49 -12.57 -6.01
N LYS A 287 1.40 -13.04 -6.87
CA LYS A 287 1.08 -13.56 -8.22
C LYS A 287 0.72 -15.05 -8.23
N LYS A 288 0.74 -15.74 -7.08
CA LYS A 288 0.58 -17.21 -6.99
C LYS A 288 -0.87 -17.68 -7.21
N ASN A 289 -1.01 -18.94 -7.64
CA ASN A 289 -2.26 -19.68 -7.73
C ASN A 289 -2.19 -20.95 -6.86
N PRO A 290 -3.14 -21.24 -5.93
CA PRO A 290 -4.33 -20.45 -5.57
C PRO A 290 -3.97 -19.06 -5.03
N PRO A 291 -4.91 -18.08 -5.11
CA PRO A 291 -4.67 -16.73 -4.62
C PRO A 291 -4.30 -16.76 -3.14
N ALA A 292 -3.35 -15.90 -2.76
CA ALA A 292 -2.97 -15.74 -1.36
C ALA A 292 -4.17 -15.21 -0.53
N ASN A 293 -4.21 -15.58 0.75
CA ASN A 293 -5.04 -14.86 1.72
C ASN A 293 -4.16 -13.85 2.47
N TYR A 294 -4.79 -12.81 3.01
CA TYR A 294 -4.06 -11.72 3.65
C TYR A 294 -3.30 -12.16 4.90
N SER A 295 -3.88 -13.04 5.73
CA SER A 295 -3.21 -13.59 6.91
C SER A 295 -1.89 -14.29 6.58
N ASP A 296 -1.82 -14.99 5.45
CA ASP A 296 -0.60 -15.62 4.95
C ASP A 296 0.40 -14.60 4.40
N LEU A 297 -0.07 -13.53 3.74
CA LEU A 297 0.79 -12.45 3.24
C LEU A 297 1.48 -11.71 4.39
N LEU A 298 0.82 -11.55 5.54
CA LEU A 298 1.44 -10.92 6.71
C LEU A 298 2.64 -11.70 7.26
N TRP A 299 2.83 -12.96 6.85
CA TRP A 299 4.03 -13.73 7.18
C TRP A 299 5.21 -13.49 6.24
N GLU A 300 5.05 -12.70 5.18
CA GLU A 300 6.11 -12.45 4.22
C GLU A 300 7.15 -11.46 4.78
N PRO A 301 8.43 -11.86 4.92
CA PRO A 301 9.48 -10.98 5.43
C PRO A 301 9.66 -9.70 4.61
N GLY A 302 9.27 -9.72 3.33
CA GLY A 302 9.30 -8.55 2.46
C GLY A 302 8.41 -7.39 2.95
N LEU A 303 7.42 -7.66 3.80
CA LEU A 303 6.60 -6.62 4.46
C LEU A 303 7.18 -6.16 5.79
N TRP A 304 8.14 -6.88 6.36
CA TRP A 304 8.58 -6.70 7.74
C TRP A 304 9.66 -5.64 7.82
N THR A 305 9.52 -4.71 8.76
CA THR A 305 10.61 -3.80 9.12
C THR A 305 11.70 -4.58 9.85
N THR A 306 12.93 -4.03 9.87
CA THR A 306 14.02 -4.64 10.65
C THR A 306 13.65 -4.86 12.11
N TYR A 307 12.85 -3.96 12.70
CA TYR A 307 12.36 -4.12 14.06
C TYR A 307 11.47 -5.37 14.22
N VAL A 308 10.51 -5.58 13.30
CA VAL A 308 9.64 -6.77 13.30
C VAL A 308 10.47 -8.05 13.19
N LYS A 309 11.48 -8.07 12.31
CA LYS A 309 12.41 -9.21 12.16
C LYS A 309 13.17 -9.52 13.45
N ILE A 310 13.72 -8.50 14.11
CA ILE A 310 14.44 -8.65 15.39
C ILE A 310 13.50 -9.18 16.48
N HIS A 311 12.27 -8.70 16.53
CA HIS A 311 11.26 -9.17 17.49
C HIS A 311 10.85 -10.61 17.24
N PHE A 312 10.68 -11.00 15.99
CA PHE A 312 10.41 -12.39 15.62
C PHE A 312 11.55 -13.32 16.05
N LEU A 313 12.81 -12.93 15.84
CA LEU A 313 13.98 -13.68 16.33
C LEU A 313 13.98 -13.83 17.85
N ARG A 314 13.59 -12.78 18.58
CA ARG A 314 13.46 -12.82 20.05
C ARG A 314 12.37 -13.78 20.49
N GLU A 315 11.23 -13.78 19.80
CA GLU A 315 10.09 -14.66 20.09
C GLU A 315 10.43 -16.13 19.86
N ILE A 316 11.07 -16.46 18.73
CA ILE A 316 11.57 -17.83 18.48
C ILE A 316 12.45 -18.29 19.64
N PHE A 317 13.33 -17.42 20.14
CA PHE A 317 14.21 -17.77 21.24
C PHE A 317 13.45 -18.00 22.55
N TRP A 318 12.45 -17.18 22.88
CA TRP A 318 11.58 -17.42 24.03
C TRP A 318 10.80 -18.74 23.90
N CYS A 319 10.32 -19.06 22.69
CA CYS A 319 9.72 -20.36 22.42
C CYS A 319 10.72 -21.49 22.70
N ILE A 320 11.99 -21.35 22.32
CA ILE A 320 12.99 -22.37 22.65
C ILE A 320 13.19 -22.49 24.16
N GLU A 321 13.27 -21.38 24.90
CA GLU A 321 13.45 -21.41 26.37
C GLU A 321 12.27 -22.04 27.12
N SER A 322 11.03 -21.88 26.64
CA SER A 322 9.84 -22.44 27.30
C SER A 322 9.79 -23.98 27.27
N ASP A 323 10.46 -24.62 26.31
CA ASP A 323 10.57 -26.09 26.20
C ASP A 323 11.96 -26.43 25.65
N GLU A 324 12.95 -26.13 26.48
CA GLU A 324 14.36 -26.11 26.09
C GLU A 324 14.84 -27.45 25.53
N VAL A 325 14.47 -28.55 26.19
CA VAL A 325 14.98 -29.88 25.85
C VAL A 325 14.42 -30.34 24.51
N THR A 326 13.09 -30.30 24.35
CA THR A 326 12.42 -30.81 23.16
C THR A 326 12.69 -29.93 21.95
N ARG A 327 12.52 -28.61 22.08
CA ARG A 327 12.66 -27.68 20.95
C ARG A 327 14.10 -27.57 20.46
N LYS A 328 15.11 -27.63 21.36
CA LYS A 328 16.51 -27.72 20.92
C LYS A 328 16.80 -29.02 20.18
N LEU A 329 16.21 -30.16 20.59
CA LEU A 329 16.41 -31.43 19.89
C LEU A 329 15.85 -31.38 18.47
N VAL A 330 14.66 -30.78 18.29
CA VAL A 330 14.05 -30.59 16.96
C VAL A 330 14.94 -29.71 16.08
N LEU A 331 15.33 -28.52 16.55
CA LEU A 331 16.15 -27.59 15.77
C LEU A 331 17.56 -28.11 15.45
N ARG A 332 18.07 -29.08 16.22
CA ARG A 332 19.36 -29.74 15.91
C ARG A 332 19.29 -30.63 14.68
N LYS A 333 18.10 -31.13 14.34
CA LYS A 333 17.86 -32.04 13.21
C LYS A 333 17.45 -31.30 11.93
N MET A 334 17.15 -30.00 12.03
CA MET A 334 16.75 -29.16 10.89
C MET A 334 17.96 -28.51 10.23
N ASP A 335 17.83 -28.27 8.93
CA ASP A 335 18.88 -27.68 8.11
C ASP A 335 19.24 -26.27 8.58
N PRO A 336 20.54 -25.90 8.54
CA PRO A 336 20.99 -24.55 8.85
C PRO A 336 20.51 -23.53 7.80
N LEU A 337 20.53 -22.24 8.16
CA LEU A 337 20.15 -21.14 7.26
C LEU A 337 21.26 -20.77 6.26
N GLY A 338 22.46 -21.35 6.38
CA GLY A 338 23.58 -21.06 5.48
C GLY A 338 24.20 -19.68 5.69
N ILE A 339 24.18 -19.18 6.93
CA ILE A 339 24.76 -17.89 7.35
C ILE A 339 26.19 -18.02 7.93
N ASP A 340 26.84 -19.18 7.81
CA ASP A 340 28.19 -19.47 8.31
C ASP A 340 29.24 -18.40 7.93
N SER A 341 29.20 -17.90 6.68
CA SER A 341 30.11 -16.84 6.22
C SER A 341 29.97 -15.55 7.03
N CYS A 342 28.74 -15.18 7.39
CA CYS A 342 28.42 -14.04 8.23
C CYS A 342 28.82 -14.29 9.69
N MET A 343 28.61 -15.51 10.18
CA MET A 343 29.01 -15.93 11.53
C MET A 343 30.51 -15.75 11.76
N VAL A 344 31.32 -16.18 10.80
CA VAL A 344 32.78 -16.04 10.84
C VAL A 344 33.21 -14.57 10.81
N LYS A 345 32.59 -13.75 9.94
CA LYS A 345 32.88 -12.31 9.84
C LYS A 345 32.58 -11.56 11.14
N LEU A 346 31.52 -11.95 11.85
CA LEU A 346 31.08 -11.36 13.13
C LEU A 346 31.75 -12.00 14.36
N GLY A 347 32.85 -12.73 14.15
CA GLY A 347 33.67 -13.31 15.22
C GLY A 347 32.88 -14.28 16.10
N TYR A 348 31.95 -15.03 15.53
CA TYR A 348 31.22 -16.08 16.23
C TYR A 348 31.99 -17.40 16.11
N SER A 349 32.71 -17.76 17.18
CA SER A 349 33.66 -18.88 17.21
C SER A 349 33.04 -20.23 17.60
N ALA A 350 31.72 -20.34 17.79
CA ALA A 350 31.07 -21.52 18.36
C ALA A 350 30.92 -22.73 17.39
N GLY A 351 31.89 -22.92 16.49
CA GLY A 351 31.90 -23.97 15.47
C GLY A 351 31.10 -23.62 14.22
N LYS A 352 31.37 -24.37 13.14
CA LYS A 352 30.63 -24.29 11.86
C LYS A 352 29.13 -24.38 12.11
N GLU A 353 28.36 -23.68 11.28
CA GLU A 353 26.91 -23.80 11.27
C GLU A 353 26.48 -25.23 10.89
N LYS A 354 25.95 -26.00 11.86
CA LYS A 354 25.59 -27.43 11.66
C LYS A 354 24.09 -27.70 11.58
N SER A 355 23.26 -26.76 12.05
CA SER A 355 21.81 -26.93 12.12
C SER A 355 21.12 -25.59 12.41
N LEU A 356 19.81 -25.54 12.24
CA LEU A 356 18.99 -24.36 12.51
C LEU A 356 19.17 -23.80 13.93
N LEU A 357 19.42 -24.68 14.93
CA LEU A 357 19.72 -24.24 16.29
C LEU A 357 20.98 -23.36 16.37
N HIS A 358 22.01 -23.68 15.58
CA HIS A 358 23.25 -22.89 15.56
C HIS A 358 22.99 -21.51 14.95
N SER A 359 22.24 -21.45 13.85
CA SER A 359 21.81 -20.22 13.20
C SER A 359 21.04 -19.33 14.17
N ILE A 360 20.01 -19.86 14.84
CA ILE A 360 19.18 -19.11 15.79
C ILE A 360 20.01 -18.61 16.99
N LYS A 361 20.91 -19.44 17.55
CA LYS A 361 21.80 -19.01 18.64
C LYS A 361 22.71 -17.87 18.22
N PHE A 362 23.26 -17.93 17.02
CA PHE A 362 24.05 -16.84 16.46
C PHE A 362 23.21 -15.57 16.30
N LEU A 363 22.05 -15.65 15.66
CA LEU A 363 21.15 -14.50 15.45
C LEU A 363 20.74 -13.88 16.79
N ARG A 364 20.40 -14.70 17.79
CA ARG A 364 20.12 -14.23 19.16
C ARG A 364 21.28 -13.47 19.76
N LYS A 365 22.52 -13.96 19.61
CA LYS A 365 23.71 -13.36 20.23
C LYS A 365 24.20 -12.11 19.49
N ARG A 366 24.15 -12.10 18.17
CA ARG A 366 24.79 -11.07 17.34
C ARG A 366 23.82 -10.04 16.77
N VAL A 367 22.59 -10.45 16.44
CA VAL A 367 21.56 -9.55 15.89
C VAL A 367 20.65 -9.02 17.00
N VAL A 368 20.22 -9.88 17.94
CA VAL A 368 19.26 -9.50 18.99
C VAL A 368 19.95 -8.96 20.26
N ALA A 369 21.07 -9.55 20.70
CA ALA A 369 21.77 -9.19 21.95
C ALA A 369 22.86 -8.10 21.76
N HIS A 370 23.54 -7.75 22.86
CA HIS A 370 24.45 -6.60 23.04
C HIS A 370 25.48 -6.39 21.91
N GLN A 371 25.59 -5.14 21.45
CA GLN A 371 26.31 -4.75 20.25
C GLN A 371 27.81 -4.58 20.43
N ASP A 372 28.27 -4.21 21.63
CA ASP A 372 29.68 -3.88 21.89
C ASP A 372 30.60 -5.04 21.49
N THR A 373 30.19 -6.27 21.84
CA THR A 373 30.96 -7.46 21.48
C THR A 373 30.89 -7.81 20.00
N THR A 374 29.84 -7.39 19.28
CA THR A 374 29.69 -7.65 17.84
C THR A 374 30.54 -6.65 17.05
N TYR A 375 30.46 -5.38 17.41
CA TYR A 375 31.26 -4.32 16.81
C TYR A 375 32.76 -4.60 16.98
N LEU A 376 33.23 -4.89 18.20
CA LEU A 376 34.65 -5.16 18.47
C LEU A 376 35.20 -6.35 17.67
N ASN A 377 34.44 -7.44 17.59
CA ASN A 377 34.89 -8.69 16.96
C ASN A 377 34.67 -8.75 15.44
N TYR A 378 33.97 -7.77 14.84
CA TYR A 378 33.75 -7.75 13.39
C TYR A 378 35.06 -7.54 12.63
N LYS A 379 35.32 -8.39 11.62
CA LYS A 379 36.56 -8.37 10.84
C LYS A 379 36.51 -7.52 9.57
N GLY A 380 35.35 -6.96 9.21
CA GLY A 380 35.17 -6.10 8.03
C GLY A 380 35.15 -4.60 8.37
N ASP A 381 34.62 -3.78 7.45
CA ASP A 381 34.46 -2.34 7.67
C ASP A 381 33.45 -2.07 8.79
N LYS A 382 33.89 -1.43 9.87
CA LYS A 382 33.05 -1.14 11.04
C LYS A 382 31.78 -0.35 10.69
N ASN A 383 31.76 0.39 9.58
CA ASN A 383 30.56 1.07 9.08
C ASN A 383 29.44 0.08 8.66
N ASP A 384 29.79 -1.13 8.24
CA ASP A 384 28.82 -2.16 7.82
C ASP A 384 27.94 -2.66 8.97
N VAL A 385 28.51 -2.72 10.18
CA VAL A 385 27.83 -3.20 11.39
C VAL A 385 27.34 -2.06 12.26
N GLY A 386 28.02 -0.92 12.20
CA GLY A 386 27.75 0.30 12.97
C GLY A 386 27.43 0.06 14.45
N GLU A 387 26.74 1.03 15.03
CA GLU A 387 26.34 0.98 16.45
C GLU A 387 24.87 0.56 16.63
N CYS A 388 24.12 0.24 15.57
CA CYS A 388 22.70 -0.13 15.68
C CYS A 388 22.39 -1.54 15.16
N LYS A 389 21.47 -2.25 15.84
CA LYS A 389 21.13 -3.66 15.52
C LYS A 389 20.62 -3.84 14.09
N ARG A 390 20.09 -2.76 13.51
CA ARG A 390 19.59 -2.72 12.15
C ARG A 390 20.68 -2.98 11.12
N LEU A 391 21.88 -2.42 11.31
CA LEU A 391 22.99 -2.63 10.38
C LEU A 391 23.51 -4.08 10.44
N VAL A 392 23.51 -4.69 11.62
CA VAL A 392 23.88 -6.11 11.76
C VAL A 392 22.85 -7.02 11.09
N GLU A 393 21.55 -6.76 11.24
CA GLU A 393 20.50 -7.51 10.52
C GLU A 393 20.65 -7.36 9.01
N LEU A 394 20.84 -6.14 8.53
CA LEU A 394 21.10 -5.85 7.13
C LEU A 394 22.34 -6.57 6.60
N LEU A 395 23.41 -6.68 7.40
CA LEU A 395 24.61 -7.43 7.02
C LEU A 395 24.33 -8.93 6.84
N VAL A 396 23.50 -9.53 7.71
CA VAL A 396 23.08 -10.93 7.57
C VAL A 396 22.29 -11.10 6.28
N GLN A 397 21.32 -10.21 6.03
CA GLN A 397 20.52 -10.18 4.81
C GLN A 397 21.40 -10.02 3.55
N LYS A 398 22.42 -9.16 3.56
CA LYS A 398 23.38 -9.03 2.46
C LYS A 398 24.20 -10.29 2.23
N SER A 399 24.48 -11.05 3.31
CA SER A 399 25.30 -12.26 3.23
C SER A 399 24.50 -13.48 2.76
N LYS A 400 23.21 -13.56 3.12
CA LYS A 400 22.26 -14.60 2.74
C LYS A 400 20.87 -13.97 2.63
N ALA A 401 20.48 -13.58 1.42
CA ALA A 401 19.34 -12.69 1.19
C ALA A 401 17.95 -13.28 1.46
N ASP A 402 17.85 -14.60 1.50
CA ASP A 402 16.65 -15.39 1.73
C ASP A 402 16.60 -16.02 3.14
N TYR A 403 17.57 -15.72 4.03
CA TYR A 403 17.66 -16.37 5.34
C TYR A 403 16.38 -16.21 6.18
N MET A 404 15.72 -15.05 6.11
CA MET A 404 14.48 -14.79 6.85
C MET A 404 13.29 -15.52 6.22
N ILE A 405 13.27 -15.68 4.90
CA ILE A 405 12.26 -16.48 4.20
C ILE A 405 12.35 -17.94 4.65
N GLU A 406 13.57 -18.51 4.64
CA GLU A 406 13.84 -19.87 5.11
C GLU A 406 13.49 -20.03 6.59
N LEU A 407 13.90 -19.09 7.43
CA LEU A 407 13.60 -19.11 8.87
C LEU A 407 12.09 -19.10 9.13
N VAL A 408 11.34 -18.22 8.47
CA VAL A 408 9.87 -18.18 8.61
C VAL A 408 9.25 -19.49 8.16
N SER A 409 9.69 -20.05 7.04
CA SER A 409 9.21 -21.36 6.55
C SER A 409 9.39 -22.46 7.61
N HIS A 410 10.60 -22.59 8.16
CA HIS A 410 10.90 -23.57 9.21
C HIS A 410 10.05 -23.35 10.47
N ILE A 411 9.95 -22.12 10.97
CA ILE A 411 9.22 -21.83 12.21
C ILE A 411 7.71 -22.01 12.04
N ARG A 412 7.15 -21.65 10.87
CA ARG A 412 5.73 -21.89 10.58
C ARG A 412 5.39 -23.38 10.56
N GLN A 413 6.25 -24.22 9.98
CA GLN A 413 6.05 -25.68 9.97
C GLN A 413 6.04 -26.28 11.38
N LEU A 414 6.80 -25.69 12.31
CA LEU A 414 6.84 -26.13 13.70
C LEU A 414 5.59 -25.75 14.50
N GLY A 415 4.81 -24.76 14.04
CA GLY A 415 3.59 -24.32 14.72
C GLY A 415 3.83 -23.71 16.11
N TRP A 416 5.05 -23.25 16.41
CA TRP A 416 5.36 -22.67 17.73
C TRP A 416 4.87 -21.23 17.89
N VAL A 417 4.75 -20.52 16.77
CA VAL A 417 4.28 -19.14 16.69
C VAL A 417 3.03 -19.14 15.82
N MET A 418 1.90 -18.77 16.41
CA MET A 418 0.57 -18.96 15.79
C MET A 418 0.11 -17.80 14.90
N GLU A 419 0.59 -16.58 15.17
CA GLU A 419 0.20 -15.39 14.41
C GLU A 419 1.42 -14.69 13.79
N SER A 420 1.20 -13.86 12.77
CA SER A 420 2.27 -13.06 12.17
C SER A 420 2.83 -12.03 13.18
N PRO A 421 4.16 -11.80 13.20
CA PRO A 421 4.77 -10.79 14.07
C PRO A 421 4.32 -9.35 13.75
N ILE A 422 3.87 -9.05 12.51
CA ILE A 422 3.33 -7.72 12.16
C ILE A 422 2.08 -7.40 13.00
N LEU A 423 1.16 -8.36 13.16
CA LEU A 423 -0.09 -8.14 13.89
C LEU A 423 0.16 -7.84 15.37
N ARG A 424 1.13 -8.53 15.97
CA ARG A 424 1.53 -8.31 17.37
C ARG A 424 2.25 -6.98 17.58
N SER A 425 3.05 -6.53 16.60
CA SER A 425 3.80 -5.27 16.70
C SER A 425 2.89 -4.03 16.83
N LYS A 426 1.67 -4.08 16.27
CA LYS A 426 0.65 -3.02 16.42
C LYS A 426 0.13 -2.91 17.86
N VAL A 427 0.00 -4.04 18.57
CA VAL A 427 -0.44 -4.07 19.98
C VAL A 427 0.62 -3.46 20.91
N PHE A 428 1.91 -3.66 20.62
CA PHE A 428 2.99 -3.10 21.44
C PHE A 428 3.16 -1.57 21.29
N LYS A 429 2.85 -0.98 20.13
CA LYS A 429 2.82 0.49 19.97
C LYS A 429 1.65 1.13 20.73
N ALA A 430 0.49 0.48 20.81
CA ALA A 430 -0.64 0.99 21.61
C ALA A 430 -0.37 0.95 23.12
N ALA A 431 0.31 -0.10 23.61
CA ALA A 431 0.65 -0.25 25.03
C ALA A 431 1.86 0.59 25.51
N SER A 432 2.56 1.27 24.59
CA SER A 432 3.66 2.19 24.92
C SER A 432 3.26 3.67 24.84
N ILE A 433 2.00 3.95 24.53
CA ILE A 433 1.39 5.29 24.48
C ILE A 433 0.33 5.46 25.59
N SER A 434 0.08 4.43 26.41
CA SER A 434 -0.80 4.49 27.59
C SER A 434 -0.05 4.71 28.89
#